data_AF-A0A5S9MJW7-F1
#
_entry.id   AF-A0A5S9MJW7-F1
#
_cell.length_a   1.000
_cell.length_b   1.000
_cell.length_c   1.000
_cell.angle_alpha   90.00
_cell.angle_beta   90.00
_cell.angle_gamma   90.00
#
_symmetry.space_group_name_H-M   'P 1'
#
loop_
_entity.id
_entity.type
_entity.pdbx_description
1 polymer ?
#
loop_
_entity_poly.entity_id
_entity_poly.type
_entity_poly.pdbx_seq_one_letter_code
_entity_poly.pdbx_strand_id
1 'polypeptide(L)' 'MIHAEGATLLLVTHDPKVALRSERIMFMNDGEIVASLQLGRYDHSTAENREMRLNQWLQDLGF' A
#
# COMPACT_ATOMS: atom_id res chain seq x y z
N MET A 1 4.80 -16.29 -10.03
CA MET A 1 4.11 -15.16 -9.36
C MET A 1 2.98 -14.72 -10.29
N ILE A 2 1.74 -14.71 -9.81
CA ILE A 2 0.52 -14.59 -10.65
C ILE A 2 0.34 -13.17 -11.23
N HIS A 3 1.03 -12.15 -10.70
CA HIS A 3 0.92 -10.75 -11.15
C HIS A 3 1.76 -10.41 -12.39
N ALA A 4 2.78 -11.21 -12.72
CA ALA A 4 3.67 -10.93 -13.85
C ALA A 4 3.00 -11.18 -15.22
N GLU A 5 1.83 -11.83 -15.23
CA GLU A 5 1.10 -12.26 -16.43
C GLU A 5 -0.08 -11.33 -16.79
N GLY A 6 -0.19 -10.15 -16.18
CA GLY A 6 -1.22 -9.15 -16.50
C GLY A 6 -2.50 -9.22 -15.65
N ALA A 7 -2.50 -10.03 -14.58
CA ALA A 7 -3.62 -10.08 -13.63
C ALA A 7 -3.57 -8.91 -12.63
N THR A 8 -4.71 -8.22 -12.45
CA THR A 8 -4.87 -7.21 -11.40
C THR A 8 -5.33 -7.88 -10.11
N LEU A 9 -4.60 -7.67 -9.01
CA LEU A 9 -4.97 -8.14 -7.67
C LEU A 9 -5.46 -6.96 -6.83
N LEU A 10 -6.63 -7.13 -6.22
CA LEU A 10 -7.13 -6.26 -5.15
C LEU A 10 -7.08 -7.03 -3.84
N LEU A 11 -6.55 -6.42 -2.78
CA LEU A 11 -6.47 -6.99 -1.45
C LEU A 11 -6.92 -5.95 -0.42
N VAL A 12 -7.78 -6.35 0.50
CA VAL A 12 -8.20 -5.54 1.65
C VAL A 12 -7.53 -6.10 2.88
N THR A 13 -6.84 -5.26 3.63
CA THR A 13 -6.09 -5.65 4.83
C THR A 13 -6.01 -4.49 5.81
N HIS A 14 -6.00 -4.80 7.11
CA HIS A 14 -5.65 -3.86 8.16
C HIS A 14 -4.17 -3.96 8.58
N ASP A 15 -3.43 -4.94 8.06
CA ASP A 15 -1.99 -5.10 8.32
C ASP A 15 -1.17 -4.25 7.32
N PRO A 16 -0.46 -3.19 7.78
CA PRO A 16 0.40 -2.38 6.93
C PRO A 16 1.49 -3.18 6.21
N LYS A 17 2.01 -4.26 6.81
CA LYS A 17 3.06 -5.09 6.21
C LYS A 17 2.58 -5.83 4.97
N VAL A 18 1.30 -6.20 4.95
CA VAL A 18 0.65 -6.78 3.78
C VAL A 18 0.44 -5.69 2.72
N ALA A 19 -0.03 -4.51 3.12
CA ALA A 19 -0.25 -3.38 2.21
C ALA A 19 1.04 -2.91 1.50
N LEU A 20 2.20 -2.98 2.17
CA LEU A 20 3.51 -2.60 1.61
C LEU A 20 3.92 -3.38 0.35
N ARG A 21 3.34 -4.57 0.13
CA ARG A 21 3.59 -5.40 -1.05
C ARG A 21 2.83 -4.91 -2.29
N SER A 22 1.81 -4.10 -2.11
CA SER A 22 1.01 -3.53 -3.20
C SER A 22 1.74 -2.37 -3.88
N GLU A 23 1.44 -2.13 -5.15
CA GLU A 23 1.97 -0.97 -5.87
C GLU A 23 1.24 0.33 -5.49
N ARG A 24 -0.01 0.20 -5.05
CA ARG A 24 -0.92 1.28 -4.68
C ARG A 24 -1.74 0.86 -3.48
N ILE A 25 -1.81 1.75 -2.49
CA ILE A 25 -2.67 1.61 -1.31
C ILE A 25 -3.79 2.65 -1.42
N MET A 26 -5.03 2.24 -1.16
CA MET A 26 -6.17 3.12 -0.99
C MET A 26 -6.62 3.03 0.47
N PHE A 27 -6.73 4.17 1.15
CA PHE A 27 -7.21 4.22 2.53
C PHE A 27 -8.70 4.54 2.53
N MET A 28 -9.47 3.69 3.20
CA MET A 28 -10.91 3.84 3.33
C MET A 28 -11.26 4.20 4.78
N ASN A 29 -12.07 5.23 4.96
CA ASN A 29 -12.67 5.59 6.24
C ASN A 29 -14.18 5.75 6.05
N ASP A 30 -14.98 5.13 6.93
CA ASP A 30 -16.46 5.17 6.89
C ASP A 30 -17.08 4.87 5.51
N GLY A 31 -16.48 3.93 4.77
CA GLY A 31 -16.97 3.50 3.45
C GLY A 31 -16.51 4.37 2.28
N GLU A 32 -15.76 5.45 2.53
CA GLU A 32 -15.23 6.33 1.49
C GLU A 32 -13.73 6.18 1.33
N ILE A 33 -13.23 6.24 0.09
CA ILE A 33 -11.79 6.32 -0.17
C ILE A 33 -11.36 7.76 0.09
N VAL A 34 -10.64 7.97 1.19
CA VAL A 34 -10.24 9.32 1.62
C VAL A 34 -8.80 9.65 1.22
N ALA A 35 -7.97 8.66 0.91
CA ALA A 35 -6.60 8.88 0.48
C ALA A 35 -6.05 7.73 -0.39
N SER A 36 -4.97 8.01 -1.13
CA SER A 36 -4.20 6.98 -1.82
C SER A 36 -2.70 7.25 -1.76
N LEU A 37 -1.91 6.16 -1.76
CA LEU A 37 -0.46 6.19 -1.76
C LEU A 37 0.07 5.33 -2.91
N GLN A 38 0.87 5.92 -3.80
CA GLN A 38 1.61 5.19 -4.83
C GLN A 38 2.99 4.82 -4.31
N LEU A 39 3.26 3.53 -4.22
CA LEU A 39 4.56 2.97 -3.88
C LEU A 39 5.31 2.44 -5.10
N GLY A 40 4.59 2.18 -6.21
CA GLY A 40 5.14 1.57 -7.42
C GLY A 40 5.46 0.09 -7.23
N ARG A 41 6.01 -0.55 -8.27
CA ARG A 41 6.39 -1.97 -8.23
C ARG A 41 7.22 -2.31 -6.99
N TYR A 42 6.85 -3.40 -6.32
CA TYR A 42 7.58 -3.86 -5.16
C TYR A 42 8.97 -4.37 -5.58
N ASP A 43 10.00 -3.87 -4.90
CA ASP A 43 11.36 -4.38 -4.95
C ASP A 43 11.91 -4.52 -3.53
N HIS A 44 12.58 -5.62 -3.24
CA HIS A 44 13.18 -5.90 -1.94
C HIS A 44 14.17 -4.81 -1.51
N SER A 45 14.89 -4.19 -2.46
CA SER A 45 15.82 -3.09 -2.16
C SER A 45 15.11 -1.82 -1.63
N THR A 46 13.82 -1.68 -1.92
CA THR A 46 13.01 -0.50 -1.54
C THR A 46 12.20 -0.70 -0.27
N ALA A 47 12.28 -1.88 0.37
CA ALA A 47 11.38 -2.28 1.45
C ALA A 47 11.36 -1.29 2.62
N GLU A 48 12.53 -0.86 3.09
CA GLU A 48 12.66 0.08 4.20
C GLU A 48 12.10 1.47 3.85
N ASN A 49 12.38 1.97 2.64
CA ASN A 49 11.85 3.26 2.19
C ASN A 49 10.32 3.22 2.04
N ARG A 50 9.76 2.12 1.54
CA ARG A 50 8.30 1.95 1.45
C ARG A 50 7.65 1.96 2.83
N GLU A 51 8.25 1.28 3.81
CA GLU A 51 7.77 1.26 5.20
C GLU A 51 7.78 2.66 5.80
N MET A 52 8.88 3.40 5.65
CA MET A 52 8.99 4.79 6.09
C MET A 52 7.90 5.68 5.46
N ARG A 53 7.70 5.57 4.14
CA ARG A 53 6.69 6.36 3.41
C ARG A 53 5.27 6.02 3.84
N LEU A 54 4.97 4.74 4.06
CA LEU A 54 3.65 4.31 4.54
C LEU A 54 3.39 4.83 5.96
N ASN A 55 4.36 4.69 6.86
CA ASN A 55 4.23 5.15 8.23
C ASN A 55 4.03 6.67 8.31
N GLN A 56 4.79 7.44 7.53
CA GLN A 56 4.58 8.89 7.47
C GLN A 56 3.20 9.24 6.93
N TRP A 57 2.77 8.57 5.85
CA TRP A 57 1.47 8.82 5.25
C TRP A 57 0.29 8.47 6.18
N LEU A 58 0.39 7.38 6.94
CA LEU A 58 -0.61 7.03 7.95
C LEU A 58 -0.66 8.06 9.09
N GLN A 59 0.50 8.52 9.57
CA GLN A 59 0.58 9.57 10.58
C GLN A 59 -0.07 10.87 10.10
N ASP A 60 0.16 11.26 8.85
CA ASP A 60 -0.48 12.45 8.23
C ASP A 60 -2.01 12.30 8.14
N LEU A 61 -2.52 11.07 8.08
CA LEU A 61 -3.95 10.73 8.12
C LEU A 61 -4.50 10.57 9.54
N GLY A 62 -3.64 10.61 10.57
CA GLY A 62 -4.02 10.42 11.98
C GLY A 62 -4.06 8.97 12.47
N PHE A 63 -3.37 8.04 11.78
CA PHE A 63 -3.29 6.62 12.11
C PHE A 63 -1.86 6.16 12.42
#